data_AF-A0A925VH73-F1
#
_entry.id   AF-A0A925VH73-F1
#
_cell.length_a   1.000
_cell.length_b   1.000
_cell.length_c   1.000
_cell.angle_alpha   90.00
_cell.angle_beta   90.00
_cell.angle_gamma   90.00
#
_symmetry.space_group_name_H-M   'P 1'
#
loop_
_entity.id
_entity.type
_entity.pdbx_description
1 polymer ?
#
loop_
_entity_poly.entity_id
_entity_poly.type
_entity_poly.pdbx_seq_one_letter_code
_entity_poly.pdbx_strand_id
1 'polypeptide(L)'
;MVDQPSYQPVPPQPARRSRTWLFVLIGGLLVALALIAVGVGWLIYNRLTSSQSDIPTMMGADTQLYATIAPNLSVLPGVARLQEAYPELFLENDASSADNQLEELLGVNFKEDVQPWVGTEMAVAVSGLKEFTLGGGSLGGDVLDSDRLVLLGQQAKVAIVLSSRADAKARAFLDKQREHRKGDGQDFDESTYENITIYEQQEAENSPIAAFALVRGFVVFASDKNTLTTMIDRDPRGAETLAANERFKTLRASLPSTAVGYFYVNGATLSDASAAMIEQITTEMTPAQADQMEESLANVKALQAIGASISVVDTGV
;
A
#
# COMPACT_ATOMS: atom_id res chain seq x y z
N MET A 1 45.80 48.16 -34.27
CA MET A 1 44.55 48.05 -33.50
C MET A 1 44.06 46.63 -33.69
N VAL A 2 44.05 45.83 -32.64
CA VAL A 2 43.65 44.42 -32.66
C VAL A 2 42.27 44.34 -32.00
N ASP A 3 41.29 43.82 -32.74
CA ASP A 3 39.91 43.58 -32.28
C ASP A 3 39.90 42.55 -31.13
N GLN A 4 39.21 42.88 -30.03
CA GLN A 4 38.94 41.93 -28.96
C GLN A 4 37.58 41.26 -29.19
N PRO A 5 37.48 39.92 -29.07
CA PRO A 5 36.21 39.23 -29.19
C PRO A 5 35.30 39.51 -27.98
N SER A 6 34.06 39.88 -28.28
CA SER A 6 32.99 40.11 -27.31
C SER A 6 32.60 38.83 -26.56
N TYR A 7 32.72 38.83 -25.24
CA TYR A 7 32.16 37.79 -24.38
C TYR A 7 30.63 37.92 -24.34
N GLN A 8 29.91 36.89 -24.78
CA GLN A 8 28.51 36.71 -24.43
C GLN A 8 28.42 35.86 -23.16
N PRO A 9 27.69 36.30 -22.11
CA PRO A 9 27.49 35.49 -20.92
C PRO A 9 26.64 34.26 -21.24
N VAL A 10 27.15 33.08 -20.87
CA VAL A 10 26.42 31.82 -20.94
C VAL A 10 25.22 31.91 -19.98
N PRO A 11 23.98 31.59 -20.41
CA PRO A 11 22.84 31.57 -19.50
C PRO A 11 23.07 30.54 -18.39
N PRO A 12 22.67 30.83 -17.14
CA PRO A 12 22.85 29.91 -16.02
C PRO A 12 22.14 28.59 -16.32
N GLN A 13 22.88 27.48 -16.27
CA GLN A 13 22.29 26.15 -16.35
C GLN A 13 21.33 25.98 -15.15
N PRO A 14 20.10 25.48 -15.35
CA PRO A 14 19.18 25.23 -14.25
C PRO A 14 19.83 24.24 -13.28
N ALA A 15 19.81 24.60 -11.99
CA ALA A 15 20.37 23.78 -10.93
C ALA A 15 19.69 22.40 -10.97
N ARG A 16 20.47 21.34 -11.21
CA ARG A 16 19.98 19.96 -11.11
C ARG A 16 19.58 19.72 -9.65
N ARG A 17 18.27 19.76 -9.39
CA ARG A 17 17.66 19.42 -8.10
C ARG A 17 18.11 18.00 -7.74
N SER A 18 18.74 17.84 -6.58
CA SER A 18 19.38 16.57 -6.20
C SER A 18 18.35 15.47 -6.03
N ARG A 19 18.68 14.27 -6.55
CA ARG A 19 17.85 13.06 -6.54
C ARG A 19 17.38 12.65 -5.13
N THR A 20 18.05 13.14 -4.08
CA THR A 20 17.75 12.90 -2.66
C THR A 20 16.39 13.44 -2.23
N TRP A 21 15.88 14.53 -2.83
CA TRP A 21 14.58 15.10 -2.45
C TRP A 21 13.39 14.27 -2.97
N LEU A 22 13.57 13.55 -4.09
CA LEU A 22 12.57 12.62 -4.62
C LEU A 22 12.31 11.43 -3.68
N PHE A 23 13.34 10.93 -2.99
CA PHE A 23 13.19 9.82 -2.03
C PHE A 23 12.40 10.23 -0.78
N VAL A 24 12.53 11.48 -0.33
CA VAL A 24 11.77 12.04 0.81
C VAL A 24 10.29 12.16 0.48
N LEU A 25 9.95 12.60 -0.74
CA LEU A 25 8.56 12.74 -1.18
C LEU A 25 7.87 11.37 -1.34
N ILE A 26 8.55 10.36 -1.87
CA ILE A 26 8.00 9.00 -2.05
C ILE A 26 7.76 8.32 -0.70
N GLY A 27 8.74 8.36 0.20
CA GLY A 27 8.62 7.80 1.54
C GLY A 27 7.52 8.48 2.36
N GLY A 28 7.47 9.82 2.31
CA GLY A 28 6.42 10.59 2.98
C GLY A 28 5.02 10.19 2.51
N LEU A 29 4.81 10.03 1.21
CA LEU A 29 3.50 9.76 0.64
C LEU A 29 2.88 8.42 1.05
N LEU A 30 3.72 7.39 1.25
CA LEU A 30 3.28 6.13 1.84
C LEU A 30 2.98 6.26 3.33
N VAL A 31 3.75 7.08 4.05
CA VAL A 31 3.47 7.42 5.45
C VAL A 31 2.12 8.14 5.58
N ALA A 32 1.82 9.11 4.70
CA ALA A 32 0.52 9.77 4.65
C ALA A 32 -0.64 8.77 4.46
N LEU A 33 -0.49 7.79 3.57
CA LEU A 33 -1.52 6.76 3.39
C LEU A 33 -1.62 5.80 4.57
N ALA A 34 -0.50 5.48 5.23
CA ALA A 34 -0.50 4.71 6.47
C ALA A 34 -1.21 5.47 7.60
N LEU A 35 -1.03 6.80 7.70
CA LEU A 35 -1.75 7.64 8.65
C LEU A 35 -3.26 7.68 8.38
N ILE A 36 -3.66 7.75 7.09
CA ILE A 36 -5.06 7.58 6.71
C ILE A 36 -5.57 6.22 7.17
N ALA A 37 -4.78 5.14 7.02
CA ALA A 37 -5.15 3.81 7.51
C ALA A 37 -5.43 3.78 9.01
N VAL A 38 -4.58 4.46 9.81
CA VAL A 38 -4.74 4.59 11.26
C VAL A 38 -6.01 5.37 11.60
N GLY A 39 -6.25 6.52 10.97
CA GLY A 39 -7.44 7.32 11.20
C GLY A 39 -8.74 6.62 10.75
N VAL A 40 -8.67 5.80 9.69
CA VAL A 40 -9.77 4.91 9.27
C VAL A 40 -10.12 3.93 10.39
N GLY A 41 -9.11 3.36 11.07
CA GLY A 41 -9.29 2.53 12.27
C GLY A 41 -10.13 3.22 13.36
N TRP A 42 -9.90 4.52 13.59
CA TRP A 42 -10.67 5.32 14.55
C TRP A 42 -12.11 5.61 14.08
N LEU A 43 -12.34 5.80 12.77
CA LEU A 43 -13.70 6.03 12.24
C LEU A 43 -14.57 4.79 12.21
N ILE A 44 -13.95 3.65 11.90
CA ILE A 44 -14.53 2.31 11.98
C ILE A 44 -15.09 2.05 13.37
N TYR A 45 -14.37 2.47 14.42
CA TYR A 45 -14.79 2.32 15.81
C TYR A 45 -16.14 3.00 16.10
N ASN A 46 -16.38 4.19 15.53
CA ASN A 46 -17.57 4.98 15.82
C ASN A 46 -18.77 4.67 14.90
N ARG A 47 -18.60 3.86 13.85
CA ARG A 47 -19.67 3.53 12.90
C ARG A 47 -19.60 2.06 12.47
N LEU A 48 -20.43 1.25 13.13
CA LEU A 48 -20.50 -0.19 12.95
C LEU A 48 -21.51 -0.58 11.87
N THR A 49 -21.04 -0.97 10.68
CA THR A 49 -21.86 -1.66 9.67
C THR A 49 -21.10 -2.86 9.10
N SER A 50 -21.80 -3.98 8.92
CA SER A 50 -21.26 -5.18 8.28
C SER A 50 -21.13 -4.96 6.77
N SER A 51 -19.92 -5.06 6.22
CA SER A 51 -19.71 -5.18 4.77
C SER A 51 -18.78 -6.37 4.49
N GLN A 52 -19.13 -7.18 3.49
CA GLN A 52 -18.14 -8.08 2.89
C GLN A 52 -17.14 -7.21 2.12
N SER A 53 -15.87 -7.52 2.27
CA SER A 53 -14.76 -6.83 1.62
C SER A 53 -14.80 -7.13 0.11
N ASP A 54 -15.07 -6.10 -0.70
CA ASP A 54 -15.13 -6.23 -2.16
C ASP A 54 -13.77 -5.94 -2.81
N ILE A 55 -12.80 -5.39 -2.07
CA ILE A 55 -11.47 -5.04 -2.59
C ILE A 55 -10.73 -6.23 -3.24
N PRO A 56 -10.77 -7.48 -2.72
CA PRO A 56 -10.12 -8.62 -3.37
C PRO A 56 -10.64 -8.91 -4.79
N THR A 57 -11.85 -8.46 -5.15
CA THR A 57 -12.39 -8.60 -6.52
C THR A 57 -11.74 -7.61 -7.50
N MET A 58 -11.17 -6.52 -6.99
CA MET A 58 -10.41 -5.55 -7.77
C MET A 58 -8.93 -5.94 -7.91
N MET A 59 -8.45 -6.91 -7.15
CA MET A 59 -7.06 -7.37 -7.16
C MET A 59 -6.87 -8.57 -8.09
N GLY A 60 -5.68 -8.71 -8.67
CA GLY A 60 -5.36 -9.82 -9.58
C GLY A 60 -5.05 -11.10 -8.82
N ALA A 61 -5.33 -12.26 -9.42
CA ALA A 61 -4.96 -13.57 -8.87
C ALA A 61 -3.44 -13.76 -8.74
N ASP A 62 -2.64 -12.95 -9.44
CA ASP A 62 -1.18 -12.84 -9.40
C ASP A 62 -0.68 -11.94 -8.26
N THR A 63 -1.57 -11.40 -7.43
CA THR A 63 -1.20 -10.59 -6.26
C THR A 63 -0.26 -11.39 -5.35
N GLN A 64 0.91 -10.83 -5.09
CA GLN A 64 1.98 -11.48 -4.34
C GLN A 64 1.89 -11.17 -2.86
N LEU A 65 1.53 -9.92 -2.51
CA LEU A 65 1.28 -9.47 -1.15
C LEU A 65 -0.08 -8.76 -1.11
N TYR A 66 -0.88 -9.05 -0.10
CA TYR A 66 -2.14 -8.37 0.15
C TYR A 66 -2.33 -8.15 1.65
N ALA A 67 -2.50 -6.90 2.05
CA ALA A 67 -2.81 -6.51 3.43
C ALA A 67 -4.13 -5.77 3.42
N THR A 68 -5.05 -6.10 4.32
CA THR A 68 -6.33 -5.40 4.43
C THR A 68 -6.72 -5.19 5.88
N ILE A 69 -7.39 -4.06 6.13
CA ILE A 69 -8.15 -3.80 7.33
C ILE A 69 -9.61 -3.78 6.89
N ALA A 70 -10.36 -4.79 7.32
CA ALA A 70 -11.75 -5.04 6.93
C ALA A 70 -12.47 -5.69 8.12
N PRO A 71 -12.89 -4.89 9.11
CA PRO A 71 -13.42 -5.40 10.36
C PRO A 71 -14.78 -6.04 10.15
N ASN A 72 -14.89 -7.33 10.49
CA ASN A 72 -16.17 -8.03 10.55
C ASN A 72 -16.69 -8.00 12.00
N LEU A 73 -17.66 -7.12 12.25
CA LEU A 73 -18.10 -6.76 13.59
C LEU A 73 -19.34 -7.52 14.07
N SER A 74 -19.76 -8.59 13.39
CA SER A 74 -20.92 -9.38 13.79
C SER A 74 -20.75 -10.07 15.16
N VAL A 75 -19.56 -10.00 15.80
CA VAL A 75 -19.19 -10.84 16.95
C VAL A 75 -18.28 -10.14 17.99
N LEU A 76 -18.11 -8.81 18.01
CA LEU A 76 -17.24 -8.15 19.00
C LEU A 76 -18.02 -7.51 20.18
N PRO A 77 -18.19 -8.21 21.32
CA PRO A 77 -18.44 -7.56 22.61
C PRO A 77 -17.14 -6.95 23.15
N GLY A 78 -17.21 -5.78 23.79
CA GLY A 78 -16.13 -5.32 24.70
C GLY A 78 -15.15 -4.25 24.19
N VAL A 79 -15.45 -3.54 23.10
CA VAL A 79 -14.56 -2.50 22.56
C VAL A 79 -14.24 -1.36 23.54
N ALA A 80 -15.15 -1.05 24.48
CA ALA A 80 -14.92 -0.07 25.55
C ALA A 80 -13.74 -0.44 26.48
N ARG A 81 -13.40 -1.73 26.61
CA ARG A 81 -12.29 -2.20 27.47
C ARG A 81 -10.95 -2.25 26.76
N LEU A 82 -10.92 -2.22 25.42
CA LEU A 82 -9.68 -2.10 24.65
C LEU A 82 -9.03 -0.73 24.85
N GLN A 83 -9.86 0.29 24.98
CA GLN A 83 -9.44 1.64 25.32
C GLN A 83 -8.81 1.70 26.73
N GLU A 84 -9.26 0.84 27.63
CA GLU A 84 -8.74 0.72 29.00
C GLU A 84 -7.49 -0.16 29.08
N ALA A 85 -7.41 -1.22 28.25
CA ALA A 85 -6.32 -2.19 28.25
C ALA A 85 -5.12 -1.79 27.39
N TYR A 86 -5.33 -1.02 26.32
CA TYR A 86 -4.30 -0.53 25.41
C TYR A 86 -4.48 0.96 25.11
N PRO A 87 -4.52 1.83 26.14
CA PRO A 87 -4.69 3.25 25.93
C PRO A 87 -3.65 3.75 24.91
N GLU A 88 -2.39 3.30 24.93
CA GLU A 88 -1.35 3.69 23.96
C GLU A 88 -1.64 3.46 22.46
N LEU A 89 -2.53 2.53 22.10
CA LEU A 89 -2.97 2.36 20.70
C LEU A 89 -4.04 3.38 20.29
N PHE A 90 -4.69 4.02 21.27
CA PHE A 90 -5.78 4.98 21.13
C PHE A 90 -5.45 6.36 21.73
N LEU A 91 -4.28 6.50 22.34
CA LEU A 91 -3.82 7.71 22.99
C LEU A 91 -3.67 8.78 21.91
N GLU A 92 -4.22 9.95 22.24
CA GLU A 92 -4.09 11.24 21.58
C GLU A 92 -2.63 11.73 21.50
N ASN A 93 -1.68 10.87 21.13
CA ASN A 93 -0.33 11.28 20.79
C ASN A 93 -0.34 11.75 19.34
N ASP A 94 -0.60 13.05 19.21
CA ASP A 94 -0.41 13.89 18.04
C ASP A 94 -1.19 13.48 16.78
N ALA A 95 -2.53 13.50 16.84
CA ALA A 95 -3.34 13.71 15.62
C ALA A 95 -2.89 14.96 14.84
N SER A 96 -2.31 15.94 15.54
CA SER A 96 -1.55 17.07 15.00
C SER A 96 -0.37 16.65 14.12
N SER A 97 0.43 15.66 14.52
CA SER A 97 1.57 15.19 13.70
C SER A 97 1.10 14.47 12.45
N ALA A 98 0.03 13.68 12.55
CA ALA A 98 -0.57 13.01 11.41
C ALA A 98 -1.20 14.04 10.44
N ASP A 99 -1.95 15.01 10.97
CA ASP A 99 -2.52 16.10 10.18
C ASP A 99 -1.43 16.97 9.55
N ASN A 100 -0.35 17.28 10.26
CA ASN A 100 0.79 18.04 9.71
C ASN A 100 1.46 17.28 8.56
N GLN A 101 1.63 15.96 8.68
CA GLN A 101 2.20 15.14 7.61
C GLN A 101 1.26 15.02 6.41
N LEU A 102 -0.05 14.86 6.65
CA LEU A 102 -1.06 14.88 5.58
C LEU A 102 -1.12 16.23 4.87
N GLU A 103 -1.01 17.33 5.62
CA GLU A 103 -0.99 18.68 5.06
C GLU A 103 0.29 18.94 4.26
N GLU A 104 1.47 18.54 4.78
CA GLU A 104 2.74 18.70 4.09
C GLU A 104 2.79 17.91 2.77
N LEU A 105 2.31 16.66 2.77
CA LEU A 105 2.49 15.74 1.65
C LEU A 105 1.34 15.75 0.65
N LEU A 106 0.12 15.98 1.13
CA LEU A 106 -1.10 15.90 0.35
C LEU A 106 -1.91 17.20 0.41
N GLY A 107 -1.59 18.17 1.26
CA GLY A 107 -2.41 19.38 1.42
C GLY A 107 -3.81 19.10 1.96
N VAL A 108 -3.98 18.02 2.71
CA VAL A 108 -5.26 17.57 3.23
C VAL A 108 -5.23 17.46 4.75
N ASN A 109 -6.35 17.76 5.39
CA ASN A 109 -6.58 17.51 6.81
C ASN A 109 -7.40 16.24 6.99
N PHE A 110 -7.06 15.41 7.97
CA PHE A 110 -7.78 14.14 8.17
C PHE A 110 -9.27 14.39 8.47
N LYS A 111 -9.59 15.29 9.39
CA LYS A 111 -10.96 15.53 9.86
C LYS A 111 -11.86 16.15 8.79
N GLU A 112 -11.32 17.07 8.00
CA GLU A 112 -12.08 17.84 7.02
C GLU A 112 -12.12 17.17 5.64
N ASP A 113 -11.02 16.57 5.21
CA ASP A 113 -10.87 16.10 3.84
C ASP A 113 -10.90 14.57 3.71
N VAL A 114 -10.53 13.80 4.75
CA VAL A 114 -10.46 12.32 4.68
C VAL A 114 -11.67 11.68 5.37
N GLN A 115 -11.84 11.99 6.65
CA GLN A 115 -12.88 11.47 7.52
C GLN A 115 -14.28 11.51 6.90
N PRO A 116 -14.71 12.58 6.19
CA PRO A 116 -16.09 12.66 5.73
C PRO A 116 -16.47 11.62 4.66
N TRP A 117 -15.51 11.07 3.91
CA TRP A 117 -15.77 10.14 2.81
C TRP A 117 -15.19 8.76 3.01
N VAL A 118 -14.16 8.61 3.83
CA VAL A 118 -13.49 7.32 3.97
C VAL A 118 -14.42 6.30 4.65
N GLY A 119 -14.45 5.11 4.08
CA GLY A 119 -15.23 3.97 4.55
C GLY A 119 -14.48 3.17 5.61
N THR A 120 -14.89 1.91 5.78
CA THR A 120 -14.39 1.01 6.83
C THR A 120 -13.41 -0.04 6.33
N GLU A 121 -13.09 -0.01 5.05
CA GLU A 121 -12.23 -0.96 4.38
C GLU A 121 -11.05 -0.26 3.71
N MET A 122 -9.86 -0.79 3.92
CA MET A 122 -8.65 -0.44 3.19
C MET A 122 -7.89 -1.70 2.83
N ALA A 123 -7.21 -1.68 1.68
CA ALA A 123 -6.18 -2.67 1.39
C ALA A 123 -4.96 -2.08 0.69
N VAL A 124 -3.84 -2.78 0.82
CA VAL A 124 -2.64 -2.60 0.01
C VAL A 124 -2.37 -3.92 -0.70
N ALA A 125 -2.13 -3.86 -2.00
CA ALA A 125 -1.75 -5.00 -2.81
C ALA A 125 -0.46 -4.72 -3.56
N VAL A 126 0.37 -5.76 -3.69
CA VAL A 126 1.64 -5.71 -4.40
C VAL A 126 1.71 -6.88 -5.37
N SER A 127 2.14 -6.59 -6.59
CA SER A 127 2.34 -7.56 -7.67
C SER A 127 3.58 -7.20 -8.50
N GLY A 128 4.04 -8.12 -9.35
CA GLY A 128 5.17 -7.87 -10.25
C GLY A 128 6.55 -7.78 -9.59
N LEU A 129 6.69 -8.13 -8.31
CA LEU A 129 7.98 -8.29 -7.64
C LEU A 129 8.78 -9.37 -8.36
N LYS A 130 9.96 -8.99 -8.86
CA LYS A 130 10.92 -9.90 -9.49
C LYS A 130 11.92 -10.47 -8.48
N GLU A 131 12.30 -9.66 -7.49
CA GLU A 131 13.20 -10.05 -6.40
C GLU A 131 12.54 -9.64 -5.08
N PHE A 132 12.10 -10.62 -4.30
CA PHE A 132 11.61 -10.39 -2.95
C PHE A 132 12.67 -10.89 -1.97
N THR A 133 13.33 -9.98 -1.27
CA THR A 133 14.23 -10.35 -0.17
C THR A 133 13.53 -10.06 1.15
N LEU A 134 13.24 -11.11 1.93
CA LEU A 134 12.88 -10.99 3.34
C LEU A 134 14.13 -10.54 4.11
N GLY A 135 14.52 -9.27 3.97
CA GLY A 135 15.56 -8.68 4.79
C GLY A 135 15.23 -8.91 6.26
N GLY A 136 16.14 -9.58 6.98
CA GLY A 136 15.98 -10.19 8.30
C GLY A 136 15.75 -9.21 9.46
N GLY A 137 14.74 -8.35 9.34
CA GLY A 137 14.18 -7.56 10.42
C GLY A 137 12.91 -8.23 10.98
N SER A 138 12.64 -8.03 12.27
CA SER A 138 11.44 -8.57 12.90
C SER A 138 10.17 -8.00 12.24
N LEU A 139 9.14 -8.84 12.08
CA LEU A 139 7.80 -8.44 11.60
C LEU A 139 7.07 -7.45 12.54
N GLY A 140 7.72 -6.98 13.62
CA GLY A 140 7.11 -6.26 14.73
C GLY A 140 7.53 -4.79 14.91
N GLY A 141 8.26 -4.16 13.99
CA GLY A 141 8.57 -2.73 14.17
C GLY A 141 9.26 -2.00 13.03
N ASP A 142 10.10 -2.68 12.24
CA ASP A 142 10.95 -2.03 11.21
C ASP A 142 10.48 -2.32 9.77
N VAL A 143 9.29 -2.91 9.61
CA VAL A 143 8.73 -3.33 8.31
C VAL A 143 8.21 -2.13 7.50
N LEU A 144 7.98 -0.99 8.16
CA LEU A 144 7.53 0.27 7.58
C LEU A 144 8.66 1.31 7.50
N ASP A 145 9.92 0.88 7.49
CA ASP A 145 11.01 1.78 7.15
C ASP A 145 10.75 2.38 5.76
N SER A 146 10.75 3.71 5.69
CA SER A 146 10.52 4.48 4.46
C SER A 146 11.42 4.00 3.34
N ASP A 147 12.64 3.56 3.64
CA ASP A 147 13.60 3.11 2.64
C ASP A 147 13.18 1.78 2.00
N ARG A 148 12.62 0.85 2.79
CA ARG A 148 12.10 -0.43 2.27
C ARG A 148 10.80 -0.26 1.49
N LEU A 149 9.95 0.66 1.94
CA LEU A 149 8.71 1.03 1.27
C LEU A 149 8.98 1.71 -0.08
N VAL A 150 10.00 2.57 -0.16
CA VAL A 150 10.46 3.18 -1.40
C VAL A 150 11.03 2.11 -2.36
N LEU A 151 11.79 1.13 -1.86
CA LEU A 151 12.28 0.01 -2.69
C LEU A 151 11.13 -0.84 -3.27
N LEU A 152 10.08 -1.10 -2.49
CA LEU A 152 8.88 -1.78 -2.99
C LEU A 152 8.20 -0.95 -4.09
N GLY A 153 8.11 0.37 -3.92
CA GLY A 153 7.56 1.28 -4.94
C GLY A 153 8.39 1.40 -6.24
N GLN A 154 9.67 1.03 -6.21
CA GLN A 154 10.56 1.04 -7.38
C GLN A 154 10.44 -0.19 -8.27
N GLN A 155 10.13 -1.35 -7.66
CA GLN A 155 10.25 -2.65 -8.34
C GLN A 155 8.92 -3.37 -8.50
N ALA A 156 7.87 -2.89 -7.83
CA ALA A 156 6.59 -3.56 -7.78
C ALA A 156 5.46 -2.67 -8.30
N LYS A 157 4.42 -3.34 -8.78
CA LYS A 157 3.12 -2.72 -9.01
C LYS A 157 2.39 -2.69 -7.68
N VAL A 158 2.14 -1.48 -7.18
CA VAL A 158 1.48 -1.24 -5.89
C VAL A 158 0.10 -0.66 -6.13
N ALA A 159 -0.89 -1.12 -5.36
CA ALA A 159 -2.21 -0.53 -5.31
C ALA A 159 -2.64 -0.34 -3.86
N ILE A 160 -3.08 0.87 -3.51
CA ILE A 160 -3.64 1.23 -2.21
C ILE A 160 -5.09 1.62 -2.45
N VAL A 161 -6.00 0.92 -1.78
CA VAL A 161 -7.44 1.02 -2.02
C VAL A 161 -8.14 1.37 -0.73
N LEU A 162 -8.96 2.41 -0.77
CA LEU A 162 -9.79 2.86 0.34
C LEU A 162 -11.25 2.86 -0.09
N SER A 163 -12.10 2.20 0.67
CA SER A 163 -13.56 2.31 0.49
C SER A 163 -14.02 3.76 0.66
N SER A 164 -14.97 4.18 -0.17
CA SER A 164 -15.65 5.46 -0.08
C SER A 164 -17.09 5.24 0.35
N ARG A 165 -17.53 5.97 1.37
CA ARG A 165 -18.93 6.11 1.76
C ARG A 165 -19.59 7.37 1.20
N ALA A 166 -18.81 8.27 0.61
CA ALA A 166 -19.30 9.53 0.06
C ALA A 166 -18.45 9.98 -1.13
N ASP A 167 -18.75 9.43 -2.31
CA ASP A 167 -17.96 9.61 -3.53
C ASP A 167 -17.72 11.07 -3.95
N ALA A 168 -18.69 11.95 -3.71
CA ALA A 168 -18.53 13.37 -4.00
C ALA A 168 -17.43 14.01 -3.14
N LYS A 169 -17.31 13.60 -1.88
CA LYS A 169 -16.29 14.09 -0.96
C LYS A 169 -14.95 13.39 -1.21
N ALA A 170 -14.96 12.12 -1.61
CA ALA A 170 -13.76 11.42 -2.05
C ALA A 170 -13.14 12.08 -3.31
N ARG A 171 -13.97 12.51 -4.26
CA ARG A 171 -13.51 13.31 -5.42
C ARG A 171 -12.90 14.64 -4.99
N ALA A 172 -13.55 15.37 -4.08
CA ALA A 172 -13.00 16.61 -3.55
C ALA A 172 -11.63 16.42 -2.86
N PHE A 173 -11.45 15.32 -2.12
CA PHE A 173 -10.16 14.93 -1.57
C PHE A 173 -9.11 14.68 -2.65
N LEU A 174 -9.45 13.91 -3.70
CA LEU A 174 -8.54 13.63 -4.81
C LEU A 174 -8.14 14.91 -5.56
N ASP A 175 -9.07 15.84 -5.75
CA ASP A 175 -8.82 17.12 -6.39
C ASP A 175 -7.91 17.99 -5.53
N LYS A 176 -8.17 18.09 -4.21
CA LYS A 176 -7.36 18.87 -3.26
C LYS A 176 -5.92 18.39 -3.20
N GLN A 177 -5.70 17.07 -3.07
CA GLN A 177 -4.32 16.55 -3.02
C GLN A 177 -3.57 16.69 -4.34
N ARG A 178 -4.29 16.65 -5.48
CA ARG A 178 -3.70 16.90 -6.80
C ARG A 178 -3.25 18.35 -6.92
N GLU A 179 -4.10 19.28 -6.52
CA GLU A 179 -3.80 20.72 -6.57
C GLU A 179 -2.61 21.08 -5.67
N HIS A 180 -2.56 20.53 -4.45
CA HIS A 180 -1.41 20.71 -3.55
C HIS A 180 -0.11 20.19 -4.17
N ARG A 181 -0.10 18.93 -4.63
CA ARG A 181 1.07 18.31 -5.26
C ARG A 181 1.51 19.05 -6.53
N LYS A 182 0.56 19.64 -7.27
CA LYS A 182 0.86 20.53 -8.39
C LYS A 182 1.53 21.84 -7.95
N GLY A 183 1.09 22.41 -6.83
CA GLY A 183 1.78 23.52 -6.17
C GLY A 183 3.24 23.19 -5.80
N ASP A 184 3.51 21.94 -5.45
CA ASP A 184 4.85 21.42 -5.13
C ASP A 184 5.70 21.03 -6.36
N GLY A 185 5.17 21.25 -7.56
CA GLY A 185 5.86 21.03 -8.84
C GLY A 185 5.69 19.62 -9.41
N GLN A 186 4.65 18.89 -9.01
CA GLN A 186 4.26 17.64 -9.67
C GLN A 186 3.17 17.90 -10.71
N ASP A 187 3.46 17.65 -11.97
CA ASP A 187 2.45 17.75 -13.03
C ASP A 187 1.65 16.45 -13.17
N PHE A 188 0.39 16.58 -13.58
CA PHE A 188 -0.53 15.45 -13.75
C PHE A 188 -1.23 15.53 -15.10
N ASP A 189 -1.22 14.42 -15.82
CA ASP A 189 -2.08 14.17 -16.96
C ASP A 189 -3.46 13.68 -16.48
N GLU A 190 -4.50 14.33 -17.00
CA GLU A 190 -5.88 13.93 -16.79
C GLU A 190 -6.38 13.16 -18.00
N SER A 191 -6.95 11.98 -17.77
CA SER A 191 -7.53 11.17 -18.83
C SER A 191 -8.80 10.48 -18.35
N THR A 192 -9.70 10.14 -19.28
CA THR A 192 -10.91 9.37 -18.97
C THR A 192 -10.77 7.97 -19.56
N TYR A 193 -11.07 6.96 -18.76
CA TYR A 193 -11.07 5.55 -19.14
C TYR A 193 -12.32 4.88 -18.56
N GLU A 194 -13.16 4.25 -19.38
CA GLU A 194 -14.42 3.62 -18.92
C GLU A 194 -15.30 4.54 -18.04
N ASN A 195 -15.41 5.82 -18.41
CA ASN A 195 -16.11 6.88 -17.66
C ASN A 195 -15.52 7.19 -16.26
N ILE A 196 -14.29 6.73 -15.99
CA ILE A 196 -13.54 7.04 -14.77
C ILE A 196 -12.43 8.03 -15.13
N THR A 197 -12.36 9.13 -14.39
CA THR A 197 -11.24 10.07 -14.48
C THR A 197 -10.03 9.47 -13.77
N ILE A 198 -8.93 9.36 -14.50
CA ILE A 198 -7.63 8.92 -14.02
C ILE A 198 -6.68 10.11 -14.08
N TYR A 199 -6.00 10.34 -12.96
CA TYR A 199 -4.92 11.30 -12.87
C TYR A 199 -3.60 10.54 -12.78
N GLU A 200 -2.66 10.86 -13.66
CA GLU A 200 -1.34 10.23 -13.74
C GLU A 200 -0.27 11.30 -13.62
N GLN A 201 0.65 11.14 -12.67
CA GLN A 201 1.76 12.05 -12.45
C GLN A 201 2.78 11.93 -13.61
N GLN A 202 3.17 13.07 -14.18
CA GLN A 202 4.24 13.13 -15.17
C GLN A 202 5.60 12.90 -14.51
N GLU A 203 6.51 12.24 -15.24
CA GLU A 203 7.89 11.95 -14.78
C GLU A 203 7.93 11.25 -13.40
N ALA A 204 6.92 10.43 -13.09
CA ALA A 204 6.74 9.77 -11.80
C ALA A 204 7.61 8.52 -11.62
N GLU A 205 8.90 8.61 -11.96
CA GLU A 205 9.83 7.50 -11.78
C GLU A 205 9.80 7.04 -10.31
N ASN A 206 9.29 5.81 -10.10
CA ASN A 206 9.27 5.12 -8.83
C ASN A 206 8.30 5.66 -7.76
N SER A 207 7.22 6.35 -8.17
CA SER A 207 6.17 6.75 -7.23
C SER A 207 5.14 5.62 -7.05
N PRO A 208 4.92 5.10 -5.83
CA PRO A 208 3.93 4.06 -5.54
C PRO A 208 2.48 4.56 -5.69
N ILE A 209 2.29 5.87 -5.89
CA ILE A 209 0.99 6.49 -6.14
C ILE A 209 1.02 7.47 -7.32
N ALA A 210 1.78 7.12 -8.36
CA ALA A 210 1.85 7.89 -9.60
C ALA A 210 0.47 8.08 -10.25
N ALA A 211 -0.44 7.12 -10.11
CA ALA A 211 -1.79 7.21 -10.65
C ALA A 211 -2.85 7.11 -9.55
N PHE A 212 -3.95 7.84 -9.70
CA PHE A 212 -5.09 7.71 -8.79
C PHE A 212 -6.44 8.00 -9.45
N ALA A 213 -7.50 7.40 -8.90
CA ALA A 213 -8.87 7.56 -9.36
C ALA A 213 -9.88 7.13 -8.29
N LEU A 214 -11.15 7.49 -8.50
CA LEU A 214 -12.28 6.89 -7.79
C LEU A 214 -12.90 5.81 -8.69
N VAL A 215 -12.77 4.54 -8.30
CA VAL A 215 -13.22 3.35 -9.05
C VAL A 215 -14.27 2.61 -8.24
N ARG A 216 -15.52 2.53 -8.73
CA ARG A 216 -16.60 1.71 -8.14
C ARG A 216 -16.82 1.94 -6.62
N GLY A 217 -16.71 3.19 -6.15
CA GLY A 217 -16.83 3.52 -4.72
C GLY A 217 -15.55 3.28 -3.92
N PHE A 218 -14.39 3.16 -4.57
CA PHE A 218 -13.09 3.05 -3.93
C PHE A 218 -12.15 4.13 -4.45
N VAL A 219 -11.48 4.83 -3.53
CA VAL A 219 -10.32 5.65 -3.89
C VAL A 219 -9.14 4.70 -4.08
N VAL A 220 -8.56 4.71 -5.27
CA VAL A 220 -7.44 3.87 -5.66
C VAL A 220 -6.25 4.75 -5.95
N PHE A 221 -5.14 4.49 -5.26
CA PHE A 221 -3.81 4.96 -5.63
C PHE A 221 -3.01 3.78 -6.19
N ALA A 222 -2.28 3.98 -7.27
CA ALA A 222 -1.51 2.95 -7.93
C ALA A 222 -0.13 3.47 -8.37
N SER A 223 0.82 2.55 -8.50
CA SER A 223 2.18 2.83 -8.97
C SER A 223 2.24 3.39 -10.40
N ASP A 224 1.22 3.12 -11.21
CA ASP A 224 1.13 3.52 -12.61
C ASP A 224 -0.31 3.39 -13.14
N LYS A 225 -0.60 4.08 -14.25
CA LYS A 225 -1.92 4.03 -14.88
C LYS A 225 -2.31 2.64 -15.39
N ASN A 226 -1.35 1.81 -15.80
CA ASN A 226 -1.65 0.47 -16.29
C ASN A 226 -2.17 -0.43 -15.16
N THR A 227 -1.59 -0.32 -13.95
CA THR A 227 -2.07 -1.01 -12.75
C THR A 227 -3.51 -0.57 -12.43
N LEU A 228 -3.80 0.72 -12.50
CA LEU A 228 -5.15 1.26 -12.23
C LEU A 228 -6.19 0.84 -13.30
N THR A 229 -5.85 0.92 -14.59
CA THR A 229 -6.74 0.48 -15.69
C THR A 229 -7.00 -1.03 -15.64
N THR A 230 -5.99 -1.83 -15.31
CA THR A 230 -6.16 -3.28 -15.08
C THR A 230 -7.16 -3.55 -13.94
N MET A 231 -7.17 -2.73 -12.88
CA MET A 231 -8.17 -2.84 -11.81
C MET A 231 -9.57 -2.41 -12.27
N ILE A 232 -9.68 -1.43 -13.16
CA ILE A 232 -10.95 -0.99 -13.76
C ILE A 232 -11.55 -2.07 -14.66
N ASP A 233 -10.73 -2.72 -15.49
CA ASP A 233 -11.18 -3.72 -16.46
C ASP A 233 -11.59 -5.04 -15.81
N ARG A 234 -11.10 -5.30 -14.60
CA ARG A 234 -11.32 -6.57 -13.90
C ARG A 234 -12.81 -6.79 -13.62
N ASP A 235 -13.35 -7.88 -14.15
CA ASP A 235 -14.69 -8.38 -13.80
C ASP A 235 -14.65 -8.84 -12.34
N PRO A 236 -15.46 -8.25 -11.43
CA PRO A 236 -15.51 -8.66 -10.03
C PRO A 236 -15.83 -10.14 -9.80
N ARG A 237 -16.45 -10.80 -10.80
CA ARG A 237 -16.83 -12.22 -10.76
C ARG A 237 -15.84 -13.11 -11.54
N GLY A 238 -14.80 -12.52 -12.11
CA GLY A 238 -13.81 -13.22 -12.91
C GLY A 238 -12.93 -14.16 -12.09
N ALA A 239 -12.47 -15.24 -12.72
CA ALA A 239 -11.52 -16.20 -12.13
C ALA A 239 -10.11 -15.61 -11.93
N GLU A 240 -9.81 -14.48 -12.58
CA GLU A 240 -8.52 -13.77 -12.48
C GLU A 240 -8.44 -12.83 -11.27
N THR A 241 -9.45 -12.84 -10.39
CA THR A 241 -9.46 -12.02 -9.16
C THR A 241 -8.72 -12.71 -8.01
N LEU A 242 -8.19 -11.93 -7.07
CA LEU A 242 -7.68 -12.47 -5.81
C LEU A 242 -8.80 -13.17 -5.02
N ALA A 243 -10.03 -12.63 -5.08
CA ALA A 243 -11.21 -13.26 -4.48
C ALA A 243 -11.49 -14.68 -5.00
N ALA A 244 -11.22 -14.95 -6.29
CA ALA A 244 -11.38 -16.26 -6.90
C ALA A 244 -10.17 -17.20 -6.72
N ASN A 245 -9.03 -16.69 -6.27
CA ASN A 245 -7.82 -17.48 -6.08
C ASN A 245 -8.02 -18.53 -4.96
N GLU A 246 -7.89 -19.82 -5.30
CA GLU A 246 -8.15 -20.92 -4.35
C GLU A 246 -7.21 -20.92 -3.13
N ARG A 247 -5.95 -20.48 -3.29
CA ARG A 247 -5.01 -20.37 -2.17
C ARG A 247 -5.45 -19.27 -1.21
N PHE A 248 -5.85 -18.12 -1.76
CA PHE A 248 -6.39 -17.00 -0.98
C PHE A 248 -7.67 -17.41 -0.25
N LYS A 249 -8.62 -18.06 -0.93
CA LYS A 249 -9.87 -18.56 -0.32
C LYS A 249 -9.61 -19.55 0.81
N THR A 250 -8.72 -20.53 0.57
CA THR A 250 -8.37 -21.56 1.56
C THR A 250 -7.75 -20.93 2.80
N LEU A 251 -6.78 -20.02 2.62
CA LEU A 251 -6.18 -19.31 3.72
C LEU A 251 -7.21 -18.45 4.46
N ARG A 252 -8.04 -17.69 3.74
CA ARG A 252 -9.06 -16.83 4.33
C ARG A 252 -10.07 -17.62 5.17
N ALA A 253 -10.43 -18.83 4.74
CA ALA A 253 -11.31 -19.74 5.48
C ALA A 253 -10.65 -20.30 6.75
N SER A 254 -9.32 -20.36 6.80
CA SER A 254 -8.56 -20.82 7.97
C SER A 254 -8.29 -19.73 9.01
N LEU A 255 -8.44 -18.46 8.64
CA LEU A 255 -8.22 -17.33 9.54
C LEU A 255 -9.50 -17.00 10.33
N PRO A 256 -9.39 -16.48 11.57
CA PRO A 256 -10.53 -16.07 12.36
C PRO A 256 -11.40 -15.06 11.60
N SER A 257 -12.70 -15.36 11.47
CA SER A 257 -13.65 -14.47 10.82
C SER A 257 -13.90 -13.16 11.59
N THR A 258 -13.47 -13.11 12.86
CA THR A 258 -13.53 -11.96 13.76
C THR A 258 -12.29 -11.06 13.68
N ALA A 259 -11.30 -11.42 12.84
CA ALA A 259 -10.12 -10.59 12.65
C ALA A 259 -10.48 -9.25 12.00
N VAL A 260 -9.86 -8.19 12.51
CA VAL A 260 -10.04 -6.80 12.04
C VAL A 260 -9.15 -6.50 10.83
N GLY A 261 -8.09 -7.29 10.65
CA GLY A 261 -7.18 -7.17 9.52
C GLY A 261 -6.53 -8.50 9.16
N TYR A 262 -6.08 -8.59 7.92
CA TYR A 262 -5.54 -9.80 7.32
C TYR A 262 -4.36 -9.46 6.44
N PHE A 263 -3.35 -10.31 6.50
CA PHE A 263 -2.18 -10.25 5.66
C PHE A 263 -2.06 -11.57 4.91
N TYR A 264 -1.74 -11.50 3.63
CA TYR A 264 -1.59 -12.60 2.71
C TYR A 264 -0.27 -12.44 1.95
N VAL A 265 0.50 -13.52 1.89
CA VAL A 265 1.67 -13.68 1.02
C VAL A 265 1.49 -14.92 0.18
N ASN A 266 1.62 -14.78 -1.13
CA ASN A 266 1.58 -15.90 -2.05
C ASN A 266 2.81 -16.79 -1.87
N GLY A 267 2.61 -18.11 -1.78
CA GLY A 267 3.69 -19.08 -1.62
C GLY A 267 4.69 -19.10 -2.78
N ALA A 268 4.25 -18.73 -4.00
CA ALA A 268 5.18 -18.58 -5.13
C ALA A 268 6.22 -17.48 -4.86
N THR A 269 5.79 -16.34 -4.34
CA THR A 269 6.67 -15.23 -3.93
C THR A 269 7.69 -15.67 -2.87
N LEU A 270 7.26 -16.51 -1.92
CA LEU A 270 8.14 -17.04 -0.88
C LEU A 270 9.14 -18.05 -1.43
N SER A 271 8.71 -18.88 -2.39
CA SER A 271 9.57 -19.83 -3.08
C SER A 271 10.66 -19.11 -3.87
N ASP A 272 10.31 -18.07 -4.62
CA ASP A 272 11.25 -17.27 -5.41
C ASP A 272 12.24 -16.53 -4.50
N ALA A 273 11.75 -15.94 -3.41
CA ALA A 273 12.60 -15.31 -2.39
C ALA A 273 13.58 -16.30 -1.74
N SER A 274 13.09 -17.50 -1.42
CA SER A 274 13.91 -18.56 -0.86
C SER A 274 14.95 -19.04 -1.88
N ALA A 275 14.57 -19.21 -3.14
CA ALA A 275 15.48 -19.60 -4.22
C ALA A 275 16.62 -18.59 -4.40
N ALA A 276 16.30 -17.29 -4.42
CA ALA A 276 17.31 -16.24 -4.51
C ALA A 276 18.27 -16.24 -3.31
N MET A 277 17.76 -16.47 -2.09
CA MET A 277 18.58 -16.57 -0.88
C MET A 277 19.48 -17.81 -0.91
N ILE A 278 18.96 -18.94 -1.37
CA ILE A 278 19.71 -20.19 -1.54
C ILE A 278 20.81 -19.99 -2.56
N GLU A 279 20.52 -19.39 -3.71
CA GLU A 279 21.53 -19.13 -4.74
C GLU A 279 22.69 -18.33 -4.15
N GLN A 280 22.40 -17.27 -3.40
CA GLN A 280 23.44 -16.48 -2.70
C GLN A 280 24.26 -17.32 -1.72
N ILE A 281 23.62 -18.10 -0.84
CA ILE A 281 24.31 -18.89 0.19
C ILE A 281 25.08 -20.08 -0.42
N THR A 282 24.53 -20.72 -1.46
CA THR A 282 25.12 -21.91 -2.09
C THR A 282 26.33 -21.58 -2.95
N THR A 283 26.50 -20.33 -3.40
CA THR A 283 27.75 -19.87 -4.04
C THR A 283 29.00 -20.11 -3.17
N GLU A 284 28.83 -20.21 -1.85
CA GLU A 284 29.91 -20.40 -0.87
C GLU A 284 29.94 -21.82 -0.25
N MET A 285 29.02 -22.73 -0.66
CA MET A 285 28.84 -24.04 -0.04
C MET A 285 29.43 -25.21 -0.86
N THR A 286 29.69 -26.32 -0.18
CA THR A 286 30.00 -27.59 -0.85
C THR A 286 28.73 -28.26 -1.40
N PRO A 287 28.81 -29.07 -2.48
CA PRO A 287 27.63 -29.71 -3.09
C PRO A 287 26.76 -30.52 -2.13
N ALA A 288 27.38 -31.24 -1.18
CA ALA A 288 26.64 -32.05 -0.20
C ALA A 288 25.82 -31.20 0.80
N GLN A 289 26.28 -29.98 1.11
CA GLN A 289 25.55 -29.04 1.96
C GLN A 289 24.40 -28.38 1.20
N ALA A 290 24.58 -28.14 -0.11
CA ALA A 290 23.53 -27.64 -0.98
C ALA A 290 22.38 -28.65 -1.11
N ASP A 291 22.68 -29.94 -1.31
CA ASP A 291 21.68 -31.00 -1.42
C ASP A 291 20.83 -31.14 -0.14
N GLN A 292 21.47 -31.14 1.04
CA GLN A 292 20.77 -31.22 2.32
C GLN A 292 19.90 -29.98 2.60
N MET A 293 20.37 -28.81 2.16
CA MET A 293 19.62 -27.56 2.28
C MET A 293 18.43 -27.56 1.32
N GLU A 294 18.59 -28.01 0.07
CA GLU A 294 17.49 -28.13 -0.90
C GLU A 294 16.36 -29.04 -0.39
N GLU A 295 16.70 -30.16 0.26
CA GLU A 295 15.72 -31.07 0.86
C GLU A 295 14.94 -30.39 2.02
N SER A 296 15.62 -29.61 2.86
CA SER A 296 14.96 -28.84 3.93
C SER A 296 14.00 -27.76 3.38
N LEU A 297 14.31 -27.24 2.19
CA LEU A 297 13.55 -26.19 1.51
C LEU A 297 12.42 -26.74 0.64
N ALA A 298 12.42 -28.03 0.32
CA ALA A 298 11.27 -28.69 -0.32
C ALA A 298 9.98 -28.50 0.51
N ASN A 299 10.09 -28.52 1.84
CA ASN A 299 8.98 -28.25 2.74
C ASN A 299 8.51 -26.79 2.69
N VAL A 300 9.42 -25.83 2.46
CA VAL A 300 9.09 -24.40 2.29
C VAL A 300 8.48 -24.14 0.92
N LYS A 301 9.01 -24.76 -0.15
CA LYS A 301 8.45 -24.73 -1.51
C LYS A 301 7.04 -25.35 -1.57
N ALA A 302 6.72 -26.27 -0.65
CA ALA A 302 5.39 -26.85 -0.52
C ALA A 302 4.37 -25.91 0.14
N LEU A 303 4.79 -24.79 0.76
CA LEU A 303 3.89 -23.80 1.33
C LEU A 303 3.15 -23.07 0.20
N GLN A 304 1.82 -23.19 0.19
CA GLN A 304 0.99 -22.59 -0.85
C GLN A 304 0.76 -21.08 -0.63
N ALA A 305 0.68 -20.65 0.63
CA ALA A 305 0.57 -19.25 1.04
C ALA A 305 0.85 -19.12 2.55
N ILE A 306 1.22 -17.92 3.00
CA ILE A 306 1.26 -17.55 4.42
C ILE A 306 0.18 -16.48 4.66
N GLY A 307 -0.51 -16.62 5.79
CA GLY A 307 -1.44 -15.60 6.26
C GLY A 307 -1.22 -15.26 7.72
N ALA A 308 -1.44 -14.00 8.04
CA ALA A 308 -1.60 -13.55 9.41
C ALA A 308 -2.94 -12.82 9.52
N SER A 309 -3.53 -12.88 10.72
CA SER A 309 -4.75 -12.16 11.04
C SER A 309 -4.55 -11.42 12.35
N ILE A 310 -5.02 -10.19 12.41
CA ILE A 310 -5.05 -9.41 13.65
C ILE A 310 -6.47 -9.52 14.19
N SER A 311 -6.61 -10.12 15.37
CA SER A 311 -7.87 -10.26 16.07
C SER A 311 -7.79 -9.60 17.42
N VAL A 312 -8.93 -9.10 17.88
CA VAL A 312 -9.08 -8.62 19.25
C VAL A 312 -9.68 -9.76 20.08
N VAL A 313 -9.03 -10.16 21.16
CA VAL A 313 -9.48 -11.25 22.04
C VAL A 313 -9.81 -10.70 23.42
N ASP A 314 -11.00 -11.02 23.94
CA ASP A 314 -11.42 -10.75 25.31
C ASP A 314 -10.82 -11.80 26.25
N THR A 315 -9.71 -11.47 26.92
CA THR A 315 -9.27 -12.25 28.08
C THR A 315 -9.93 -11.66 29.31
N GLY A 316 -11.17 -12.08 29.57
CA GLY A 316 -11.90 -11.68 30.78
C GLY A 316 -11.08 -12.02 32.04
N VAL A 317 -10.56 -10.98 32.68
CA VAL A 317 -10.03 -10.99 34.06
C VAL A 317 -10.66 -9.84 34.81
#